data_AF-A0A8X6HSL3-F1
#
_entry.id   AF-A0A8X6HSL3-F1
#
_cell.length_a   1.000
_cell.length_b   1.000
_cell.length_c   1.000
_cell.angle_alpha   90.00
_cell.angle_beta   90.00
_cell.angle_gamma   90.00
#
_symmetry.space_group_name_H-M   'P 1'
#
loop_
_entity.id
_entity.type
_entity.pdbx_description
1 polymer ?
#
loop_
_entity_poly.entity_id
_entity_poly.type
_entity_poly.pdbx_seq_one_letter_code
_entity_poly.pdbx_strand_id
1 'polypeptide(L)'
;MENRRFTVTELSSHFPQISRSLLHEIVTKHLLFKKLCVRWVPKNLTPEQKIQRLGAALTFLQRYHDDGDEFLDRILMGDETWISQESSERILLIAFTHPTVEAKPFCIRKEDTNANVPLSVQ
;
A
#
# COMPACT_ATOMS: atom_id res chain seq x y z
N MET A 1 -23.06 15.66 3.08
CA MET A 1 -22.17 15.78 1.90
C MET A 1 -21.59 14.41 1.59
N GLU A 2 -22.31 13.54 0.87
CA GLU A 2 -21.87 12.17 0.58
C GLU A 2 -20.69 12.05 -0.42
N ASN A 3 -20.40 13.08 -1.23
CA ASN A 3 -19.29 13.04 -2.19
C ASN A 3 -18.41 14.30 -2.12
N ARG A 4 -17.13 14.10 -1.79
CA ARG A 4 -16.12 15.18 -1.74
C ARG A 4 -15.30 15.32 -3.03
N ARG A 5 -15.60 14.49 -4.04
CA ARG A 5 -14.93 14.51 -5.34
C ARG A 5 -15.82 15.25 -6.32
N PHE A 6 -15.32 16.36 -6.85
CA PHE A 6 -15.97 17.12 -7.90
C PHE A 6 -14.90 17.65 -8.86
N THR A 7 -15.31 17.97 -10.08
CA THR A 7 -14.42 18.58 -11.06
C THR A 7 -14.84 20.03 -11.34
N VAL A 8 -13.89 20.87 -11.77
CA VAL A 8 -14.21 22.24 -12.21
C VAL A 8 -15.16 22.22 -13.41
N THR A 9 -15.11 21.17 -14.24
CA THR A 9 -16.02 20.99 -15.38
C THR A 9 -17.46 20.73 -14.91
N GLU A 10 -17.64 19.86 -13.92
CA GLU A 10 -18.95 19.59 -13.31
C GLU A 10 -19.55 20.85 -12.70
N LEU A 11 -18.75 21.61 -11.94
CA LEU A 11 -19.16 22.91 -11.40
C LEU A 11 -19.55 23.89 -12.51
N SER A 12 -18.79 23.95 -13.60
CA SER A 12 -19.09 24.83 -14.74
C SER A 12 -20.41 24.48 -15.43
N SER A 13 -20.79 23.20 -15.43
CA SER A 13 -22.08 22.74 -15.97
C SER A 13 -23.25 23.17 -15.09
N HIS A 14 -23.08 23.11 -13.76
CA HIS A 14 -24.10 23.54 -12.79
C HIS A 14 -24.23 25.07 -12.68
N PHE A 15 -23.16 25.81 -12.93
CA PHE A 15 -23.11 27.27 -12.83
C PHE A 15 -22.66 27.92 -14.15
N PRO A 16 -23.48 27.86 -15.21
CA PRO A 16 -23.08 28.34 -16.55
C PRO A 16 -22.84 29.86 -16.61
N GLN A 17 -23.38 30.62 -15.64
CA GLN A 17 -23.19 32.07 -15.54
C GLN A 17 -21.81 32.46 -14.98
N ILE A 18 -21.09 31.50 -14.38
CA ILE A 18 -19.78 31.74 -13.75
C ILE A 18 -18.69 31.20 -14.68
N SER A 19 -17.68 32.02 -14.94
CA SER A 19 -16.54 31.59 -15.75
C SER A 19 -15.74 30.48 -15.04
N ARG A 20 -15.12 29.60 -15.81
CA ARG A 20 -14.28 28.51 -15.27
C ARG A 20 -13.10 29.03 -14.44
N SER A 21 -12.55 30.18 -14.79
CA SER A 21 -11.45 30.81 -14.03
C SER A 21 -11.93 31.28 -12.65
N LEU A 22 -13.09 31.93 -12.59
CA LEU A 22 -13.68 32.37 -11.32
C LEU A 22 -14.08 31.18 -10.44
N LEU A 23 -14.62 30.11 -11.03
CA LEU A 23 -14.86 28.86 -10.29
C LEU A 23 -13.57 28.28 -9.71
N HIS A 24 -12.48 28.28 -10.48
CA HIS A 24 -11.19 27.81 -10.00
C HIS A 24 -10.65 28.68 -8.84
N GLU A 25 -10.78 30.00 -8.93
CA GLU A 25 -10.42 30.95 -7.88
C GLU A 25 -11.25 30.71 -6.61
N ILE A 26 -12.58 30.60 -6.73
CA ILE A 26 -13.46 30.31 -5.59
C ILE A 26 -13.05 29.00 -4.92
N VAL A 27 -12.87 27.93 -5.69
CA VAL A 27 -12.52 26.60 -5.16
C VAL A 27 -11.15 26.62 -4.46
N THR A 28 -10.13 27.26 -5.06
CA THR A 28 -8.75 27.16 -4.55
C THR A 28 -8.35 28.27 -3.58
N LYS A 29 -8.88 29.48 -3.72
CA LYS A 29 -8.50 30.66 -2.93
C LYS A 29 -9.49 30.99 -1.82
N HIS A 30 -10.79 30.89 -2.10
CA HIS A 30 -11.82 31.24 -1.11
C HIS A 30 -12.24 30.02 -0.27
N LEU A 31 -12.42 28.87 -0.92
CA LEU A 31 -12.79 27.62 -0.26
C LEU A 31 -11.57 26.78 0.15
N LEU A 32 -10.37 27.16 -0.29
CA LEU A 32 -9.08 26.53 0.06
C LEU A 32 -8.99 25.03 -0.26
N PHE A 33 -9.76 24.55 -1.25
CA PHE A 33 -9.66 23.17 -1.70
C PHE A 33 -8.34 22.95 -2.44
N LYS A 34 -7.69 21.82 -2.11
CA LYS A 34 -6.47 21.36 -2.78
C LYS A 34 -6.76 20.10 -3.57
N LYS A 35 -6.17 20.00 -4.76
CA LYS A 35 -6.20 18.75 -5.52
C LYS A 35 -5.35 17.72 -4.78
N LEU A 36 -5.99 16.68 -4.28
CA LEU A 36 -5.32 15.53 -3.68
C LEU A 36 -5.22 14.42 -4.71
N CYS A 37 -4.01 13.89 -4.91
CA CYS A 37 -3.85 12.64 -5.63
C CYS A 37 -4.23 11.49 -4.70
N VAL A 38 -5.16 10.63 -5.13
CA VAL A 38 -5.51 9.43 -4.37
C VAL A 38 -4.32 8.47 -4.38
N ARG A 39 -3.92 7.96 -3.21
CA ARG A 39 -2.92 6.90 -3.12
C ARG A 39 -3.56 5.58 -3.56
N TRP A 40 -2.87 4.80 -4.39
CA TRP A 40 -3.29 3.44 -4.70
C TRP A 40 -3.27 2.58 -3.43
N VAL A 41 -4.38 1.90 -3.16
CA VAL A 41 -4.52 0.94 -2.06
C VAL A 41 -4.72 -0.45 -2.69
N PRO A 42 -3.82 -1.43 -2.47
CA PRO A 42 -3.82 -2.70 -3.20
C PRO A 42 -5.10 -3.53 -3.07
N LYS A 43 -5.82 -3.41 -1.95
CA LYS A 43 -7.01 -4.21 -1.67
C LYS A 43 -8.07 -3.40 -0.96
N ASN A 44 -9.32 -3.55 -1.42
CA ASN A 44 -10.47 -3.06 -0.67
C ASN A 44 -10.81 -4.09 0.43
N LEU A 45 -10.67 -3.69 1.70
CA LEU A 45 -10.84 -4.59 2.83
C LEU A 45 -12.31 -4.71 3.25
N THR A 46 -12.74 -5.94 3.55
CA THR A 46 -14.07 -6.17 4.16
C THR A 46 -14.11 -5.63 5.59
N PRO A 47 -15.29 -5.35 6.17
CA PRO A 47 -15.40 -4.93 7.56
C PRO A 47 -14.70 -5.88 8.54
N GLU A 48 -14.82 -7.19 8.31
CA GLU A 48 -14.21 -8.24 9.14
C GLU A 48 -12.68 -8.19 9.04
N GLN A 49 -12.13 -8.01 7.84
CA GLN A 49 -10.69 -7.84 7.63
C GLN A 49 -10.15 -6.59 8.34
N LYS A 50 -10.93 -5.51 8.40
CA LYS A 50 -10.55 -4.30 9.14
C LYS A 50 -10.50 -4.55 10.65
N ILE A 51 -11.50 -5.25 11.18
CA ILE A 51 -11.56 -5.64 12.59
C ILE A 51 -10.38 -6.54 12.94
N GLN A 52 -10.09 -7.55 12.12
CA GLN A 52 -8.95 -8.45 12.32
C GLN A 52 -7.62 -7.68 12.31
N ARG A 53 -7.42 -6.77 11.35
CA ARG A 53 -6.21 -5.93 11.30
C ARG A 53 -6.08 -5.03 12.53
N LEU A 54 -7.18 -4.45 13.02
CA LEU A 54 -7.17 -3.64 14.24
C LEU A 54 -6.80 -4.49 15.46
N GLY A 55 -7.42 -5.67 15.61
CA GLY A 55 -7.11 -6.58 16.72
C GLY A 55 -5.65 -7.04 16.72
N ALA A 56 -5.11 -7.38 15.55
CA ALA A 56 -3.70 -7.72 15.40
C ALA A 56 -2.80 -6.52 15.77
N ALA A 57 -3.09 -5.33 15.24
CA ALA A 57 -2.31 -4.12 15.53
C ALA A 57 -2.32 -3.76 17.02
N LEU A 58 -3.45 -3.87 17.70
CA LEU A 58 -3.55 -3.65 19.16
C LEU A 58 -2.74 -4.68 19.95
N THR A 59 -2.77 -5.95 19.52
CA THR A 59 -1.96 -7.01 20.13
C THR A 59 -0.46 -6.71 20.00
N PHE A 60 0.00 -6.29 18.81
CA PHE A 60 1.38 -5.86 18.60
C PHE A 60 1.75 -4.64 19.45
N LEU A 61 0.87 -3.65 19.52
CA LEU A 61 1.08 -2.44 20.31
C LEU A 61 1.21 -2.73 21.81
N GLN A 62 0.34 -3.61 22.34
CA GLN A 62 0.39 -3.99 23.75
C GLN A 62 1.68 -4.75 24.09
N ARG A 63 2.09 -5.70 23.24
CA ARG A 63 3.36 -6.40 23.44
C ARG A 63 4.55 -5.46 23.41
N TYR A 64 4.56 -4.50 22.48
CA TYR A 64 5.59 -3.47 22.44
C TYR A 64 5.58 -2.59 23.70
N HIS A 65 4.41 -2.29 24.26
CA HIS A 65 4.33 -1.55 25.52
C HIS A 65 4.93 -2.32 26.69
N ASP A 66 4.73 -3.64 26.74
CA ASP A 66 5.19 -4.49 27.84
C ASP A 66 6.70 -4.80 27.75
N ASP A 67 7.19 -5.09 26.54
CA ASP A 67 8.55 -5.59 26.30
C ASP A 67 9.50 -4.56 25.63
N GLY A 68 8.98 -3.44 25.14
CA GLY A 68 9.76 -2.38 24.47
C GLY A 68 10.49 -2.85 23.21
N ASP A 69 11.69 -2.33 23.00
CA ASP A 69 12.52 -2.64 21.83
C ASP A 69 13.01 -4.10 21.81
N GLU A 70 13.10 -4.77 22.97
CA GLU A 70 13.50 -6.18 23.04
C GLU A 70 12.51 -7.08 22.27
N PHE A 71 11.22 -6.70 22.22
CA PHE A 71 10.24 -7.38 21.39
C PHE A 71 10.54 -7.21 19.89
N LEU A 72 10.88 -6.00 19.45
CA LEU A 72 11.23 -5.74 18.05
C LEU A 72 12.49 -6.48 17.64
N ASP A 73 13.44 -6.62 18.56
CA ASP A 73 14.69 -7.36 18.35
C ASP A 73 14.53 -8.88 18.18
N ARG A 74 13.32 -9.40 18.33
CA ARG A 74 12.99 -10.80 18.11
C ARG A 74 12.22 -11.00 16.81
N ILE A 75 11.80 -9.92 16.14
CA ILE A 75 11.02 -10.00 14.90
C ILE A 75 11.96 -10.08 13.70
N LEU A 76 11.87 -11.18 12.97
CA LEU A 76 12.40 -11.27 11.61
C LEU A 76 11.27 -11.01 10.62
N MET A 77 11.43 -10.00 9.78
CA MET A 77 10.51 -9.73 8.68
C MET A 77 11.07 -10.33 7.41
N GLY A 78 10.26 -11.08 6.68
CA GLY A 78 10.63 -11.67 5.39
C GLY A 78 9.64 -11.30 4.30
N ASP A 79 10.13 -10.96 3.12
CA ASP A 79 9.31 -10.84 1.92
C ASP A 79 9.92 -11.56 0.72
N GLU A 80 9.06 -11.88 -0.24
CA GLU A 80 9.46 -12.44 -1.52
C GLU A 80 9.12 -11.42 -2.61
N THR A 81 10.15 -10.99 -3.33
CA THR A 81 10.02 -10.02 -4.42
C THR A 81 10.39 -10.67 -5.74
N TRP A 82 9.50 -10.55 -6.73
CA TRP A 82 9.77 -10.98 -8.09
C TRP A 82 10.62 -9.96 -8.83
N ILE A 83 11.75 -10.40 -9.39
CA ILE A 83 12.63 -9.58 -10.21
C ILE A 83 12.54 -10.06 -11.66
N SER A 84 12.11 -9.17 -12.55
CA SER A 84 12.15 -9.43 -14.00
C SER A 84 13.55 -9.15 -14.51
N GLN A 85 14.19 -10.15 -15.12
CA GLN A 85 15.42 -9.93 -15.87
C GLN A 85 15.12 -9.65 -17.35
N GLU A 86 16.11 -9.08 -18.06
CA GLU A 86 15.99 -8.67 -19.45
C GLU A 86 15.90 -9.88 -20.41
N SER A 87 16.59 -10.98 -20.09
CA SER A 87 16.23 -12.31 -20.56
C SER A 87 15.00 -12.76 -19.77
N SER A 88 13.94 -13.21 -20.45
CA SER A 88 12.55 -13.46 -19.98
C SER A 88 12.29 -14.29 -18.69
N GLU A 89 13.30 -14.53 -17.87
CA GLU A 89 13.25 -15.25 -16.60
C GLU A 89 12.83 -14.31 -15.46
N ARG A 90 11.99 -14.83 -14.56
CA ARG A 90 11.57 -14.14 -13.34
C ARG A 90 12.21 -14.84 -12.17
N ILE A 91 13.13 -14.16 -11.51
CA ILE A 91 13.79 -14.73 -10.33
C ILE A 91 13.04 -14.28 -9.08
N LEU A 92 12.81 -15.21 -8.16
CA LEU A 92 12.28 -14.91 -6.83
C LEU A 92 13.45 -14.53 -5.89
N LEU A 93 13.44 -13.31 -5.40
CA LEU A 93 14.33 -12.87 -4.33
C LEU A 93 13.59 -12.97 -3.00
N ILE A 94 14.17 -13.69 -2.03
CA ILE A 94 13.70 -13.69 -0.65
C ILE A 94 14.65 -12.81 0.18
N ALA A 95 14.08 -11.82 0.86
CA ALA A 95 14.83 -10.92 1.73
C ALA A 95 14.30 -11.04 3.16
N PHE A 96 15.22 -11.15 4.12
CA PHE A 96 14.92 -11.03 5.54
C PHE A 96 15.58 -9.78 6.11
N THR A 97 14.84 -9.07 6.95
CA THR A 97 15.31 -7.85 7.63
C THR A 97 14.93 -7.87 9.10
N HIS A 98 15.80 -7.27 9.89
CA HIS A 98 15.56 -7.01 11.30
C HIS A 98 15.16 -5.52 11.44
N PRO A 99 14.11 -5.18 12.21
CA PRO A 99 13.56 -3.82 12.26
C PRO A 99 14.53 -2.78 12.86
N THR A 100 15.46 -3.21 13.72
CA THR A 100 16.38 -2.33 14.48
C THR A 100 17.83 -2.31 13.98
N VAL A 101 18.21 -3.23 13.09
CA VAL A 101 19.58 -3.27 12.52
C VAL A 101 19.50 -2.75 11.09
N GLU A 102 20.35 -1.79 10.73
CA GLU A 102 20.51 -1.34 9.33
C GLU A 102 20.57 -2.58 8.42
N ALA A 103 19.61 -2.66 7.51
CA ALA A 103 19.35 -3.84 6.71
C ALA A 103 20.65 -4.37 6.07
N LYS A 104 21.17 -5.48 6.60
CA LYS A 104 22.03 -6.37 5.82
C LYS A 104 21.11 -7.43 5.25
N PRO A 105 20.61 -7.25 4.02
CA PRO A 105 19.71 -8.22 3.43
C PRO A 105 20.45 -9.54 3.28
N PHE A 106 19.99 -10.57 3.98
CA PHE A 106 20.40 -11.93 3.68
C PHE A 106 19.58 -12.38 2.47
N CYS A 107 20.15 -12.18 1.28
CA CYS A 107 19.52 -12.54 0.01
C CYS A 107 19.79 -14.01 -0.31
N ILE A 108 18.74 -14.83 -0.37
CA ILE A 108 18.83 -16.16 -0.98
C ILE A 108 18.25 -16.04 -2.40
N ARG A 109 19.09 -16.28 -3.41
CA ARG A 109 18.64 -16.44 -4.80
C ARG A 109 18.15 -17.87 -4.98
N LYS A 110 16.91 -18.06 -5.41
CA LYS A 110 16.48 -19.34 -6.00
C LYS A 110 16.49 -19.18 -7.52
N GLU A 111 17.36 -19.91 -8.20
CA GLU A 111 17.26 -20.10 -9.66
C GLU A 111 16.19 -21.14 -9.92
N ASP A 112 15.32 -20.89 -10.90
CA ASP A 112 14.17 -21.73 -11.17
C ASP A 112 14.62 -23.16 -11.50
N THR A 113 14.22 -24.11 -10.66
CA THR A 113 14.04 -25.48 -11.11
C THR A 113 13.04 -25.47 -12.24
N ASN A 114 13.53 -25.72 -13.46
CA ASN A 114 12.74 -26.18 -14.59
C ASN A 114 12.10 -27.53 -14.22
N ALA A 115 11.02 -27.48 -13.45
CA ALA A 115 10.22 -28.63 -13.07
C ALA A 115 8.88 -28.50 -13.79
N ASN A 116 8.86 -29.05 -14.99
CA ASN A 116 7.66 -29.44 -15.69
C ASN A 116 6.93 -30.48 -14.81
N VAL A 117 6.09 -30.04 -13.87
CA VAL A 117 5.20 -30.93 -13.11
C VAL A 117 3.80 -30.75 -13.69
N PRO A 118 3.30 -31.71 -14.49
CA PRO A 118 1.92 -31.67 -14.95
C PRO A 118 1.00 -31.91 -13.75
N LEU A 119 -0.08 -31.13 -13.70
CA LEU A 119 -1.23 -31.36 -12.84
C LEU A 119 -1.75 -32.78 -13.07
N SER A 120 -1.60 -33.66 -12.09
CA SER A 120 -2.40 -34.87 -11.98
C SER A 120 -3.46 -34.64 -10.92
N VAL A 121 -4.71 -34.57 -11.39
CA VAL A 121 -5.92 -34.68 -10.59
C VAL A 121 -6.00 -36.12 -10.06
N GLN A 122 -6.12 -36.29 -8.75
CA GLN A 122 -6.88 -37.36 -8.11
C GLN A 122 -7.64 -36.78 -6.94
#